data_AF-A0A920R3Y2-F1
#
_entry.id   AF-A0A920R3Y2-F1
#
_cell.length_a   1.000
_cell.length_b   1.000
_cell.length_c   1.000
_cell.angle_alpha   90.00
_cell.angle_beta   90.00
_cell.angle_gamma   90.00
#
_symmetry.space_group_name_H-M   'P 1'
#
loop_
_entity.id
_entity.type
_entity.pdbx_description
1 polymer ?
#
loop_
_entity_poly.entity_id
_entity_poly.type
_entity_poly.pdbx_seq_one_letter_code
_entity_poly.pdbx_strand_id
1 'polypeptide(L)'
;MQAIRTKSKKLTTLFIDLVESLCKGYSLQLASPRNSDKRGSQVSFSHSDGWPIMQALIAHGVIGDFRAPNLLRFGFAPLYTRYEDVWLAASMLAHILETECWKDPLYETPKLVT
;
A
#
# COMPACT_ATOMS: atom_id res chain seq x y z
N MET A 1 -17.01 18.41 -7.34
CA MET A 1 -16.89 17.02 -6.82
C MET A 1 -16.36 16.02 -7.85
N GLN A 2 -16.75 16.10 -9.14
CA GLN A 2 -16.29 15.18 -10.18
C GLN A 2 -14.76 15.15 -10.37
N ALA A 3 -14.09 16.30 -10.37
CA ALA A 3 -12.62 16.37 -10.50
C ALA A 3 -11.88 15.59 -9.39
N ILE A 4 -12.39 15.64 -8.16
CA ILE A 4 -11.85 14.89 -7.00
C ILE A 4 -11.97 13.39 -7.24
N ARG A 5 -13.15 12.93 -7.70
CA ARG A 5 -13.37 11.52 -8.04
C ARG A 5 -12.47 11.05 -9.19
N THR A 6 -12.29 11.88 -10.23
CA THR A 6 -11.38 11.58 -11.34
C THR A 6 -9.95 11.44 -10.85
N LYS A 7 -9.46 12.35 -10.00
CA LYS A 7 -8.11 12.26 -9.43
C LYS A 7 -7.96 11.02 -8.54
N SER A 8 -8.94 10.71 -7.69
CA SER A 8 -8.97 9.49 -6.86
C SER A 8 -8.83 8.21 -7.71
N LYS A 9 -9.60 8.09 -8.80
CA LYS A 9 -9.47 6.94 -9.73
C LYS A 9 -8.07 6.87 -10.34
N LYS A 10 -7.51 7.99 -10.81
CA LYS A 10 -6.16 8.04 -11.37
C LYS A 10 -5.07 7.64 -10.37
N LEU A 11 -5.12 8.15 -9.14
CA LEU A 11 -4.14 7.82 -8.09
C LEU A 11 -4.19 6.33 -7.73
N THR A 12 -5.39 5.78 -7.51
CA THR A 12 -5.54 4.36 -7.17
C THR A 12 -5.16 3.44 -8.34
N THR A 13 -5.48 3.80 -9.58
CA THR A 13 -5.04 3.05 -10.76
C THR A 13 -3.53 3.08 -10.89
N LEU A 14 -2.91 4.26 -10.78
CA LEU A 14 -1.46 4.42 -10.82
C LEU A 14 -0.80 3.53 -9.77
N PHE A 15 -1.25 3.59 -8.51
CA PHE A 15 -0.67 2.77 -7.45
C PHE A 15 -0.72 1.28 -7.77
N ILE A 16 -1.86 0.81 -8.25
CA ILE A 16 -2.06 -0.59 -8.61
C ILE A 16 -1.11 -1.02 -9.74
N ASP A 17 -1.01 -0.21 -10.80
CA ASP A 17 -0.15 -0.52 -11.95
C ASP A 17 1.33 -0.52 -11.55
N LEU A 18 1.73 0.40 -10.67
CA LEU A 18 3.09 0.45 -10.13
C LEU A 18 3.41 -0.76 -9.25
N VAL A 19 2.53 -1.15 -8.33
CA VAL A 19 2.76 -2.31 -7.46
C VAL A 19 2.84 -3.59 -8.28
N GLU A 20 1.97 -3.78 -9.28
CA GLU A 20 2.05 -4.96 -10.15
C GLU A 20 3.30 -5.00 -11.01
N SER A 21 3.84 -3.84 -11.41
CA SER A 21 5.07 -3.76 -12.18
C SER A 21 6.31 -3.95 -11.31
N LEU A 22 6.43 -3.20 -10.21
CA LEU A 22 7.62 -3.14 -9.36
C LEU A 22 7.71 -4.33 -8.40
N CYS A 23 6.57 -4.83 -7.92
CA CYS A 23 6.52 -5.92 -6.95
C CYS A 23 6.19 -7.27 -7.60
N LYS A 24 6.44 -7.41 -8.90
CA LYS A 24 6.20 -8.67 -9.63
C LYS A 24 7.09 -9.78 -9.06
N GLY A 25 6.46 -10.84 -8.54
CA GLY A 25 7.15 -12.01 -7.98
C GLY A 25 7.14 -12.12 -6.46
N TYR A 26 6.70 -11.08 -5.74
CA TYR A 26 6.72 -11.03 -4.26
C TYR A 26 5.39 -11.42 -3.60
N SER A 27 4.63 -12.36 -4.19
CA SER A 27 3.39 -12.90 -3.59
C SER A 27 2.31 -11.89 -3.16
N LEU A 28 2.35 -10.65 -3.66
CA LEU A 28 1.29 -9.68 -3.46
C LEU A 28 0.10 -9.97 -4.37
N GLN A 29 -1.10 -9.99 -3.81
CA GLN A 29 -2.32 -10.14 -4.59
C GLN A 29 -3.22 -8.92 -4.41
N LEU A 30 -3.71 -8.36 -5.51
CA LEU A 30 -4.67 -7.26 -5.48
C LEU A 30 -6.01 -7.76 -4.90
N ALA A 31 -6.38 -7.28 -3.72
CA ALA A 31 -7.65 -7.62 -3.07
C ALA A 31 -8.78 -6.65 -3.45
N SER A 32 -8.45 -5.43 -3.84
CA SER A 32 -9.44 -4.44 -4.30
C SER A 32 -9.87 -4.69 -5.75
N PRO A 33 -11.12 -4.35 -6.15
CA PRO A 33 -11.53 -4.44 -7.54
C PRO A 33 -10.62 -3.62 -8.47
N ARG A 34 -10.14 -4.26 -9.55
CA ARG A 34 -9.29 -3.59 -10.55
C ARG A 34 -10.04 -2.51 -11.33
N ASN A 35 -11.34 -2.70 -11.54
CA ASN A 35 -12.19 -1.66 -12.13
C ASN A 35 -12.35 -0.47 -11.16
N SER A 36 -11.84 0.69 -11.57
CA SER A 36 -11.87 1.93 -10.78
C SER A 36 -13.29 2.45 -10.47
N ASP A 37 -14.30 2.05 -11.23
CA ASP A 37 -15.71 2.37 -10.97
C ASP A 37 -16.30 1.57 -9.81
N LYS A 38 -15.72 0.41 -9.51
CA LYS A 38 -16.16 -0.51 -8.45
C LYS A 38 -15.37 -0.37 -7.15
N ARG A 39 -14.50 0.63 -7.02
CA ARG A 39 -13.73 0.91 -5.79
C ARG A 39 -13.84 2.36 -5.33
N GLY A 40 -13.64 2.57 -4.03
CA GLY A 40 -13.53 3.88 -3.40
C GLY A 40 -12.19 4.57 -3.69
N SER A 41 -11.66 5.29 -2.70
CA SER A 41 -10.34 5.94 -2.77
C SER A 41 -9.29 5.21 -1.93
N GLN A 42 -9.40 3.89 -1.85
CA GLN A 42 -8.46 3.02 -1.13
C GLN A 42 -8.15 1.80 -1.98
N VAL A 43 -6.95 1.24 -1.80
CA VAL A 43 -6.48 0.02 -2.45
C VAL A 43 -5.92 -0.91 -1.39
N SER A 44 -6.25 -2.18 -1.48
CA SER A 44 -5.72 -3.24 -0.63
C SER A 44 -5.01 -4.30 -1.45
N PHE A 45 -3.85 -4.72 -0.95
CA PHE A 45 -3.15 -5.93 -1.39
C PHE A 45 -3.08 -6.92 -0.23
N SER A 46 -3.12 -8.22 -0.50
CA SER A 46 -2.88 -9.27 0.48
C SER A 46 -1.46 -9.82 0.38
N HIS A 47 -0.89 -10.14 1.55
CA HIS A 47 0.40 -10.84 1.71
C HIS A 47 0.39 -11.58 3.05
N SER A 48 0.90 -12.81 3.14
CA SER A 48 0.97 -13.60 4.39
C SER A 48 1.58 -12.78 5.54
N ASP A 49 2.67 -12.10 5.23
CA ASP A 49 3.42 -11.24 6.15
C ASP A 49 2.95 -9.77 6.10
N GLY A 50 1.66 -9.53 5.83
CA GLY A 50 1.12 -8.19 5.64
C GLY A 50 1.31 -7.27 6.85
N TRP A 51 1.33 -7.83 8.08
CA TRP A 51 1.57 -7.06 9.30
C TRP A 51 3.00 -6.48 9.35
N PRO A 52 4.07 -7.30 9.36
CA PRO A 52 5.42 -6.76 9.44
C PRO A 52 5.78 -5.89 8.23
N ILE A 53 5.27 -6.21 7.02
CA ILE A 53 5.46 -5.36 5.83
C ILE A 53 4.84 -3.97 6.06
N MET A 54 3.63 -3.89 6.62
CA MET A 54 3.00 -2.59 6.93
C MET A 54 3.80 -1.82 8.00
N GLN A 55 4.33 -2.50 9.02
CA GLN A 55 5.16 -1.86 10.04
C GLN A 55 6.46 -1.30 9.43
N ALA A 56 7.11 -2.07 8.53
CA ALA A 56 8.28 -1.60 7.80
C ALA A 56 7.96 -0.38 6.92
N LEU A 57 6.83 -0.38 6.22
CA LEU A 57 6.36 0.77 5.44
C LEU A 57 6.19 2.02 6.31
N ILE A 58 5.53 1.88 7.47
CA ILE A 58 5.29 2.98 8.41
C ILE A 58 6.62 3.53 8.93
N ALA A 59 7.58 2.66 9.26
CA ALA A 59 8.92 3.08 9.70
C ALA A 59 9.69 3.86 8.61
N HIS A 60 9.40 3.60 7.33
CA HIS A 60 9.96 4.33 6.18
C HIS A 60 9.07 5.50 5.71
N GLY A 61 8.08 5.91 6.51
CA GLY A 61 7.24 7.08 6.25
C GLY A 61 6.06 6.83 5.30
N VAL A 62 5.82 5.59 4.87
CA VAL A 62 4.63 5.22 4.07
C VAL A 62 3.53 4.73 5.01
N ILE A 63 2.59 5.62 5.31
CA ILE A 63 1.52 5.35 6.28
C ILE A 63 0.33 4.68 5.59
N GLY A 64 0.08 3.41 5.91
CA GLY A 64 -1.12 2.67 5.58
C GLY A 64 -1.78 2.07 6.83
N ASP A 65 -2.72 1.16 6.62
CA ASP A 65 -3.27 0.35 7.71
C ASP A 65 -3.26 -1.14 7.37
N PHE A 66 -3.02 -1.97 8.39
CA PHE A 66 -3.15 -3.41 8.29
C PHE A 66 -4.56 -3.84 8.67
N ARG A 67 -5.14 -4.75 7.90
CA ARG A 67 -6.40 -5.42 8.22
C ARG A 67 -6.17 -6.93 8.27
N ALA A 68 -6.46 -7.51 9.43
CA ALA A 68 -6.38 -8.95 9.61
C ALA A 68 -7.28 -9.67 8.57
N PRO A 69 -6.87 -10.85 8.08
CA PRO A 69 -5.66 -11.56 8.51
C PRO A 69 -4.37 -11.11 7.80
N ASN A 70 -4.44 -10.43 6.66
CA ASN A 70 -3.26 -10.33 5.77
C ASN A 70 -3.30 -9.14 4.77
N LEU A 71 -4.13 -8.13 5.01
CA LEU A 71 -4.34 -7.04 4.05
C LEU A 71 -3.52 -5.78 4.42
N LEU A 72 -2.75 -5.30 3.45
CA LEU A 72 -2.13 -3.98 3.44
C LEU A 72 -3.08 -3.00 2.73
N ARG A 73 -3.63 -2.03 3.45
CA ARG A 73 -4.57 -1.05 2.89
C ARG A 73 -3.94 0.34 2.82
N PHE A 74 -4.09 0.97 1.67
CA PHE A 74 -3.58 2.29 1.35
C PHE A 74 -4.74 3.22 1.02
N GLY A 75 -4.86 4.33 1.74
CA GLY A 75 -5.84 5.38 1.50
C GLY A 75 -5.28 6.50 0.64
N PHE A 76 -6.03 6.95 -0.36
CA PHE A 76 -5.64 8.03 -1.25
C PHE A 76 -6.60 9.19 -1.06
N ALA A 77 -6.11 10.30 -0.52
CA ALA A 77 -6.90 11.51 -0.32
C ALA A 77 -6.58 12.52 -1.43
N PRO A 78 -7.35 12.55 -2.53
CA PRO A 78 -6.99 13.31 -3.74
C PRO A 78 -6.81 14.82 -3.54
N LEU A 79 -7.30 15.39 -2.44
CA LEU A 79 -7.10 16.81 -2.12
C LEU A 79 -5.64 17.14 -1.82
N TYR A 80 -4.89 16.24 -1.18
CA TYR A 80 -3.52 16.50 -0.73
C TYR A 80 -2.51 15.41 -1.13
N THR A 81 -2.96 14.22 -1.54
CA THR A 81 -2.07 13.21 -2.15
C THR A 81 -1.65 13.64 -3.55
N ARG A 82 -0.34 13.68 -3.79
CA ARG A 82 0.29 13.95 -5.08
C ARG A 82 0.60 12.63 -5.80
N TYR A 83 0.80 12.69 -7.11
CA TYR A 83 1.20 11.51 -7.89
C TYR A 83 2.59 10.99 -7.50
N GLU A 84 3.49 11.89 -7.12
CA GLU A 84 4.82 11.57 -6.60
C GLU A 84 4.74 10.74 -5.32
N ASP A 85 3.83 11.08 -4.39
CA ASP A 85 3.63 10.32 -3.16
C ASP A 85 3.22 8.87 -3.45
N VAL A 86 2.41 8.66 -4.50
CA VAL A 86 2.00 7.33 -4.97
C VAL A 86 3.19 6.53 -5.51
N TRP A 87 4.05 7.18 -6.30
CA TRP A 87 5.26 6.56 -6.83
C TRP A 87 6.24 6.18 -5.71
N LEU A 88 6.47 7.09 -4.76
CA LEU A 88 7.33 6.85 -3.60
C LEU A 88 6.81 5.70 -2.74
N ALA A 89 5.50 5.66 -2.48
CA ALA A 89 4.88 4.56 -1.73
C ALA A 89 5.04 3.20 -2.42
N ALA A 90 4.80 3.12 -3.73
CA ALA A 90 4.96 1.87 -4.48
C ALA A 90 6.43 1.43 -4.58
N SER A 91 7.35 2.39 -4.78
CA SER A 91 8.80 2.12 -4.83
C SER A 91 9.34 1.66 -3.48
N MET A 92 8.87 2.25 -2.38
CA MET A 92 9.25 1.84 -1.03
C MET A 92 8.71 0.45 -0.70
N LEU A 93 7.47 0.13 -1.10
CA LEU A 93 6.95 -1.24 -0.96
C LEU A 93 7.82 -2.25 -1.72
N ALA A 94 8.20 -1.95 -2.96
CA ALA A 94 9.11 -2.81 -3.73
C ALA A 94 10.48 -2.95 -3.05
N HIS A 95 11.06 -1.86 -2.55
CA HIS A 95 12.34 -1.88 -1.84
C HIS A 95 12.28 -2.70 -0.55
N ILE A 96 11.21 -2.55 0.23
CA ILE A 96 10.98 -3.37 1.42
C ILE A 96 10.95 -4.83 0.98
N LEU A 97 10.13 -5.18 -0.01
CA LEU A 97 9.97 -6.53 -0.58
C LEU A 97 11.27 -7.15 -1.14
N GLU A 98 12.12 -6.34 -1.75
CA GLU A 98 13.40 -6.77 -2.29
C GLU A 98 14.43 -7.05 -1.19
N THR A 99 14.49 -6.19 -0.17
CA THR A 99 15.51 -6.25 0.88
C THR A 99 15.17 -7.21 2.02
N GLU A 100 13.94 -7.70 2.10
CA GLU A 100 13.48 -8.52 3.22
C GLU A 100 13.58 -7.85 4.59
N CYS A 101 13.69 -6.51 4.63
CA CYS A 101 13.89 -5.78 5.87
C CYS A 101 12.71 -5.89 6.85
N TRP A 102 11.52 -6.22 6.35
CA TRP A 102 10.34 -6.47 7.20
C TRP A 102 10.48 -7.73 8.06
N LYS A 103 11.43 -8.64 7.77
CA LYS A 103 11.74 -9.80 8.60
C LYS A 103 12.54 -9.46 9.86
N ASP A 104 12.93 -8.19 10.03
CA ASP A 104 13.54 -7.75 11.28
C ASP A 104 12.53 -7.95 12.43
N PRO A 105 12.94 -8.61 13.54
CA PRO A 105 12.08 -8.82 14.72
C PRO A 105 11.40 -7.55 15.24
N LEU A 106 11.97 -6.37 14.96
CA LEU A 106 11.39 -5.07 15.34
C LEU A 106 10.00 -4.82 14.73
N TYR A 107 9.66 -5.49 13.62
CA TYR A 107 8.37 -5.36 12.92
C TYR A 107 7.34 -6.45 13.24
N GLU A 108 7.77 -7.54 13.89
CA GLU A 108 6.88 -8.66 14.22
C GLU A 108 5.93 -8.33 15.38
N THR A 109 6.40 -7.55 16.34
CA THR A 109 5.68 -7.33 17.60
C THR A 109 4.89 -6.03 17.55
N PRO A 110 3.57 -6.03 17.84
CA PRO A 110 2.84 -4.79 18.06
C PRO A 110 3.49 -4.02 19.22
N LYS A 111 3.92 -2.78 18.97
CA LYS A 111 4.30 -1.89 20.06
C LYS A 111 3.09 -1.69 20.95
N LEU A 112 3.13 -2.24 22.16
CA LEU A 112 2.16 -1.95 23.20
C LEU A 112 2.23 -0.44 23.47
N VAL A 113 1.10 0.24 23.33
CA VAL A 113 0.98 1.63 23.77
C VAL A 113 1.01 1.60 25.30
N THR A 114 2.15 1.98 25.88
CA THR A 114 2.30 2.32 27.31
C THR A 114 1.83 3.73 27.57
#